data_AF-A0A5N6N875-F1
#
_entry.id   AF-A0A5N6N875-F1
#
_cell.length_a   1.000
_cell.length_b   1.000
_cell.length_c   1.000
_cell.angle_alpha   90.00
_cell.angle_beta   90.00
_cell.angle_gamma   90.00
#
_symmetry.space_group_name_H-M   'P 1'
#
loop_
_entity.id
_entity.type
_entity.pdbx_description
1 polymer ?
#
loop_
_entity_poly.entity_id
_entity_poly.type
_entity_poly.pdbx_seq_one_letter_code
_entity_poly.pdbx_strand_id
1 'polypeptide(L)'
;MSSKSKISKKLRYSVTVRSSLETTGTVVVVGQVTEVNKDTFWPIVHAAGDKTVVLDMYTQWCGPCKIIAPKFQDLAEKYLDVVFLKLDCNQENKCILLIAGN
;
A
#
# COMPACT_ATOMS: atom_id res chain seq x y z
N MET A 1 23.92 -28.39 33.19
CA MET A 1 25.29 -27.85 32.99
C MET A 1 25.28 -27.10 31.67
N SER A 2 25.35 -25.76 31.73
CA SER A 2 26.55 -24.98 31.36
C SER A 2 26.82 -25.12 29.85
N SER A 3 26.84 -24.09 29.03
CA SER A 3 27.05 -22.66 29.27
C SER A 3 27.03 -21.98 27.89
N LYS A 4 26.66 -20.69 27.85
CA LYS A 4 27.33 -19.62 27.06
C LYS A 4 27.35 -19.79 25.52
N SER A 5 27.14 -18.80 24.66
CA SER A 5 27.05 -17.34 24.78
C SER A 5 27.05 -16.75 23.36
N LYS A 6 26.73 -15.44 23.27
CA LYS A 6 27.17 -14.46 22.26
C LYS A 6 26.49 -14.42 20.88
N ILE A 7 25.53 -13.49 20.78
CA ILE A 7 25.60 -12.25 19.97
C ILE A 7 26.70 -12.26 18.88
N SER A 8 26.29 -12.15 17.60
CA SER A 8 26.53 -10.97 16.74
C SER A 8 26.53 -11.33 15.25
N LYS A 9 25.96 -10.43 14.43
CA LYS A 9 26.16 -10.24 12.99
C LYS A 9 25.57 -11.30 12.05
N LYS A 10 24.32 -11.08 11.65
CA LYS A 10 24.01 -11.17 10.21
C LYS A 10 22.76 -10.37 9.86
N LEU A 11 23.02 -9.17 9.35
CA LEU A 11 22.17 -8.48 8.41
C LEU A 11 21.90 -9.45 7.24
N ARG A 12 20.76 -10.13 7.29
CA ARG A 12 20.18 -10.86 6.17
C ARG A 12 18.70 -10.56 6.23
N TYR A 13 18.24 -9.74 5.28
CA TYR A 13 16.84 -9.70 4.91
C TYR A 13 16.37 -11.16 4.79
N SER A 14 15.50 -11.59 5.70
CA SER A 14 14.94 -12.93 5.71
C SER A 14 13.53 -12.79 5.18
N VAL A 15 13.39 -12.88 3.86
CA VAL A 15 12.11 -13.25 3.26
C VAL A 15 11.82 -14.66 3.76
N THR A 16 10.97 -14.76 4.78
CA THR A 16 10.45 -16.03 5.22
C THR A 16 9.27 -16.34 4.30
N VAL A 17 9.51 -17.09 3.22
CA VAL A 17 8.41 -17.70 2.46
C VAL A 17 7.78 -18.74 3.38
N ARG A 18 6.65 -18.40 3.99
CA ARG A 18 5.73 -19.36 4.61
C ARG A 18 4.55 -19.53 3.68
N SER A 19 4.57 -20.64 2.95
CA SER A 19 3.41 -21.19 2.27
C SER A 19 2.39 -21.65 3.30
N SER A 20 1.22 -21.01 3.34
CA SER A 20 -0.04 -21.61 3.77
C SER A 20 -1.20 -20.84 3.15
N LEU A 21 -1.89 -21.45 2.18
CA LEU A 21 -3.32 -21.21 1.95
C LEU A 21 -4.07 -21.62 3.24
N GLU A 22 -5.14 -21.01 3.76
CA GLU A 22 -6.00 -19.90 3.36
C GLU A 22 -6.18 -18.91 4.53
N THR A 23 -6.02 -17.63 4.23
CA THR A 23 -6.94 -16.59 4.68
C THR A 23 -6.93 -15.59 3.54
N THR A 24 -8.09 -15.20 3.03
CA THR A 24 -8.24 -14.06 2.10
C THR A 24 -7.87 -12.79 2.87
N GLY A 25 -6.58 -12.63 3.16
CA GLY A 25 -6.01 -11.54 3.92
C GLY A 25 -5.48 -10.52 2.94
N THR A 26 -6.18 -9.40 2.82
CA THR A 26 -5.72 -8.24 2.06
C THR A 26 -4.35 -7.83 2.58
N VAL A 27 -3.31 -8.05 1.78
CA VAL A 27 -1.93 -7.69 2.14
C VAL A 27 -1.76 -6.18 1.93
N VAL A 28 -1.51 -5.45 3.01
CA VAL A 28 -1.14 -4.03 2.94
C VAL A 28 0.32 -3.92 2.54
N VAL A 29 0.57 -3.34 1.37
CA VAL A 29 1.91 -3.14 0.83
C VAL A 29 2.36 -1.71 1.12
N VAL A 30 3.57 -1.56 1.67
CA VAL A 30 4.23 -0.28 1.93
C VAL A 30 5.55 -0.22 1.15
N GLY A 31 6.05 0.98 0.87
CA GLY A 31 7.25 1.16 0.04
C GLY A 31 6.98 1.26 -1.47
N GLN A 32 5.72 1.22 -1.90
CA GLN A 32 5.32 1.38 -3.30
C GLN A 32 3.87 1.88 -3.42
N VAL A 33 3.51 2.40 -4.59
CA VAL A 33 2.14 2.83 -4.88
C VAL A 33 1.32 1.63 -5.37
N THR A 34 0.19 1.36 -4.70
CA THR A 34 -0.72 0.28 -5.09
C THR A 34 -1.91 0.81 -5.89
N GLU A 35 -2.16 0.25 -7.06
CA GLU A 35 -3.37 0.55 -7.82
C GLU A 35 -4.57 -0.19 -7.22
N VAL A 36 -5.63 0.56 -6.93
CA VAL A 36 -6.85 0.04 -6.32
C VAL A 36 -8.06 0.33 -7.20
N ASN A 37 -9.13 -0.40 -6.94
CA ASN A 37 -10.44 -0.27 -7.58
C ASN A 37 -11.54 -0.31 -6.52
N LYS A 38 -12.80 -0.22 -6.95
CA LYS A 38 -13.99 -0.27 -6.07
C LYS A 38 -14.00 -1.44 -5.09
N ASP A 39 -13.47 -2.60 -5.48
CA ASP A 39 -13.56 -3.85 -4.69
C ASP A 39 -12.37 -4.01 -3.74
N THR A 40 -11.22 -3.39 -4.07
CA THR A 40 -9.96 -3.53 -3.31
C THR A 40 -9.67 -2.37 -2.38
N PHE A 41 -10.21 -1.17 -2.64
CA PHE A 41 -9.95 0.03 -1.85
C PHE A 41 -10.35 -0.14 -0.37
N TRP A 42 -11.63 -0.42 -0.10
CA TRP A 42 -12.12 -0.53 1.29
C TRP A 42 -11.45 -1.66 2.09
N PRO A 43 -11.25 -2.87 1.53
CA PRO A 43 -10.49 -3.91 2.22
C PRO A 43 -9.06 -3.47 2.58
N ILE A 44 -8.37 -2.74 1.71
CA ILE A 44 -7.00 -2.26 1.97
C ILE A 44 -7.00 -1.19 3.05
N VAL A 45 -7.94 -0.25 3.01
CA VAL A 45 -8.10 0.80 4.02
C VAL A 45 -8.37 0.20 5.39
N HIS A 46 -9.28 -0.78 5.50
CA HIS A 46 -9.56 -1.45 6.76
C HIS A 46 -8.36 -2.27 7.26
N ALA A 47 -7.61 -2.90 6.36
CA ALA A 47 -6.41 -3.66 6.71
C ALA A 47 -5.24 -2.74 7.12
N ALA A 48 -5.24 -1.46 6.74
CA ALA A 48 -4.20 -0.50 7.09
C ALA A 48 -4.14 -0.22 8.60
N GLY A 49 -5.25 -0.39 9.31
CA GLY A 49 -5.36 -0.13 10.75
C GLY A 49 -5.07 1.33 11.06
N ASP A 50 -4.12 1.59 11.96
CA ASP A 50 -3.73 2.95 12.39
C ASP A 50 -2.77 3.66 11.43
N LYS A 51 -2.37 3.02 10.32
CA LYS A 51 -1.48 3.65 9.33
C LYS A 51 -2.23 4.75 8.57
N THR A 52 -1.51 5.82 8.25
CA THR A 52 -2.06 6.85 7.35
C THR A 52 -2.17 6.27 5.94
N VAL A 53 -3.32 6.47 5.29
CA VAL A 53 -3.56 6.09 3.90
C VAL A 53 -3.68 7.35 3.06
N VAL A 54 -2.89 7.43 1.98
CA VAL A 54 -2.95 8.52 1.01
C VAL A 54 -3.43 7.95 -0.32
N LEU A 55 -4.49 8.55 -0.87
CA LEU A 55 -5.10 8.14 -2.13
C LEU A 55 -4.85 9.22 -3.19
N ASP A 56 -4.16 8.86 -4.27
CA ASP A 56 -4.05 9.66 -5.48
C ASP A 56 -5.15 9.28 -6.48
N MET A 57 -6.10 10.19 -6.69
CA MET A 57 -7.20 10.00 -7.62
C MET A 57 -6.83 10.63 -8.96
N TYR A 58 -6.62 9.79 -9.99
CA TYR A 58 -6.10 10.22 -11.28
C TYR A 58 -7.03 9.86 -12.44
N THR A 59 -6.77 10.42 -13.62
CA THR A 59 -7.37 9.97 -14.89
C THR A 59 -6.29 9.86 -15.97
N GLN A 60 -6.55 9.06 -17.00
CA GLN A 60 -5.59 8.82 -18.11
C GLN A 60 -5.23 10.10 -18.90
N TRP A 61 -6.13 11.08 -18.90
CA TRP A 61 -6.00 12.36 -19.59
C TRP A 61 -5.66 13.52 -18.64
N CYS A 62 -5.48 13.26 -17.34
CA CYS A 62 -5.06 14.27 -16.37
C CYS A 62 -3.57 14.61 -16.54
N GLY A 63 -3.28 15.76 -17.15
CA GLY A 63 -1.92 16.30 -17.29
C GLY A 63 -1.20 16.48 -15.94
N PRO A 64 -1.79 17.20 -14.96
CA PRO A 64 -1.17 17.40 -13.65
C PRO A 64 -0.84 16.09 -12.90
N CYS A 65 -1.71 15.08 -13.00
CA CYS A 65 -1.52 13.78 -12.36
C CYS A 65 -0.23 13.09 -12.85
N LYS A 66 0.09 13.23 -14.14
CA LYS A 66 1.34 12.67 -14.71
C LYS A 66 2.59 13.34 -14.16
N ILE A 67 2.51 14.61 -13.76
CA ILE A 67 3.62 15.36 -13.18
C ILE A 67 3.87 14.92 -11.73
N ILE A 68 2.80 14.67 -10.97
CA ILE A 68 2.91 14.29 -9.55
C ILE A 68 3.21 12.79 -9.34
N ALA A 69 2.79 11.92 -10.26
CA ALA A 69 3.00 10.47 -10.18
C ALA A 69 4.44 10.03 -9.79
N PRO A 70 5.52 10.52 -10.41
CA PRO A 70 6.88 10.14 -9.99
C PRO A 70 7.21 10.61 -8.57
N LYS A 71 6.70 11.77 -8.15
CA LYS A 71 6.88 12.25 -6.79
C LYS A 71 6.07 11.46 -5.77
N PHE A 72 4.89 11.01 -6.15
CA PHE A 72 4.09 10.12 -5.32
C PHE A 72 4.79 8.78 -5.08
N GLN A 73 5.45 8.22 -6.12
CA GLN A 73 6.29 7.03 -5.99
C GLN A 73 7.51 7.26 -5.08
N ASP A 74 8.24 8.37 -5.26
CA ASP A 74 9.37 8.75 -4.38
C ASP A 74 8.94 8.81 -2.89
N LEU A 75 7.74 9.34 -2.62
CA LEU A 75 7.18 9.42 -1.28
C LEU A 75 6.80 8.04 -0.73
N ALA A 76 6.23 7.17 -1.55
CA ALA A 76 5.86 5.82 -1.16
C ALA A 76 7.07 4.99 -0.71
N GLU A 77 8.21 5.15 -1.39
CA GLU A 77 9.47 4.49 -1.03
C GLU A 77 10.08 5.06 0.25
N LYS A 78 9.87 6.36 0.52
CA LYS A 78 10.43 7.05 1.69
C LYS A 78 9.65 6.82 2.98
N TYR A 79 8.32 6.78 2.91
CA TYR A 79 7.43 6.71 4.07
C TYR A 79 6.80 5.30 4.19
N LEU A 80 7.48 4.40 4.88
CA LEU A 80 7.06 3.00 5.04
C LEU A 80 5.96 2.80 6.09
N ASP A 81 5.63 3.85 6.85
CA ASP A 81 4.54 3.94 7.80
C ASP A 81 3.23 4.46 7.17
N VAL A 82 3.28 4.86 5.90
CA VAL A 82 2.15 5.38 5.13
C VAL A 82 1.83 4.43 3.97
N VAL A 83 0.54 4.22 3.73
CA VAL A 83 0.04 3.41 2.61
C VAL A 83 -0.30 4.34 1.45
N PHE A 84 0.34 4.15 0.31
CA PHE A 84 0.12 4.95 -0.89
C PHE A 84 -0.71 4.18 -1.91
N LEU A 85 -1.88 4.70 -2.24
CA LEU A 85 -2.83 4.11 -3.17
C LEU A 85 -3.04 5.06 -4.35
N LYS A 86 -3.28 4.51 -5.53
CA LYS A 86 -3.79 5.27 -6.68
C LYS A 86 -5.07 4.65 -7.23
N LEU A 87 -5.99 5.49 -7.68
CA LEU A 87 -7.28 5.07 -8.21
C LEU A 87 -7.58 5.81 -9.53
N ASP A 88 -7.83 5.04 -10.59
CA ASP A 88 -8.30 5.60 -11.86
C ASP A 88 -9.77 6.00 -11.75
N CYS A 89 -10.07 7.28 -11.93
CA CYS A 89 -11.42 7.84 -11.86
C CYS A 89 -12.18 7.61 -13.17
N ASN A 90 -12.42 6.34 -13.48
CA ASN A 90 -13.22 5.90 -14.60
C ASN A 90 -14.67 5.60 -14.19
N GLN A 91 -15.50 5.20 -15.15
CA GLN A 91 -16.91 4.90 -14.92
C GLN A 91 -17.13 3.76 -13.91
N GLU A 92 -16.22 2.79 -13.86
CA GLU A 92 -16.29 1.60 -13.00
C GLU A 92 -15.99 1.95 -11.54
N ASN A 93 -15.12 2.93 -11.31
CA ASN A 93 -14.72 3.41 -9.98
C ASN A 93 -15.60 4.57 -9.48
N LYS A 94 -16.64 4.96 -10.22
CA LYS A 94 -17.57 6.07 -9.90
C LYS A 94 -18.20 5.95 -8.50
N CYS A 95 -18.43 4.73 -8.00
CA CYS A 95 -19.00 4.51 -6.66
C CYS A 95 -18.12 5.05 -5.51
N ILE A 96 -16.80 5.14 -5.68
CA ILE A 96 -15.93 5.72 -4.64
C ILE A 96 -16.06 7.25 -4.60
N LEU A 97 -16.25 7.92 -5.74
CA LEU A 97 -16.37 9.38 -5.80
C LEU A 97 -17.60 9.94 -5.09
N LEU A 98 -18.71 9.19 -5.06
CA LEU A 98 -19.96 9.65 -4.44
C LEU A 98 -19.88 9.75 -2.91
N ILE A 99 -18.90 9.06 -2.28
CA ILE A 99 -18.76 8.99 -0.82
C ILE A 99 -17.96 10.18 -0.28
N ALA A 100 -17.16 10.85 -1.10
CA ALA A 100 -16.43 12.07 -0.72
C ALA A 100 -17.30 13.35 -0.79
N GLY A 101 -18.57 13.22 -1.19
CA GLY A 101 -19.46 14.34 -1.49
C GLY A 101 -20.79 14.35 -0.73
N ASN A 102 -20.85 13.77 0.46
CA ASN A 102 -22.00 13.96 1.37
C ASN A 102 -21.57 14.12 2.82
#